data_AF-A0A7Y5BLE3-F1
#
_entry.id   AF-A0A7Y5BLE3-F1
#
_cell.length_a   1.000
_cell.length_b   1.000
_cell.length_c   1.000
_cell.angle_alpha   90.00
_cell.angle_beta   90.00
_cell.angle_gamma   90.00
#
_symmetry.space_group_name_H-M   'P 1'
#
loop_
_entity.id
_entity.type
_entity.pdbx_description
1 polymer ?
#
loop_
_entity_poly.entity_id
_entity_poly.type
_entity_poly.pdbx_seq_one_letter_code
_entity_poly.pdbx_strand_id
1 'polypeptide(L)' 'MIIHLHPKNPEARKLREISDNLKSGKVYIFPTGTVYALITDYLSRTGIDTIYKLKSLDKKKPL' A
#
# COMPACT_ATOMS: atom_id res chain seq x y z
N MET A 1 -7.34 -9.88 2.42
CA MET A 1 -6.43 -10.57 3.35
C MET A 1 -5.93 -9.55 4.36
N ILE A 2 -5.91 -9.88 5.66
CA ILE A 2 -5.37 -9.01 6.71
C ILE A 2 -4.05 -9.62 7.19
N ILE A 3 -2.98 -8.82 7.25
CA ILE A 3 -1.68 -9.24 7.79
C ILE A 3 -1.48 -8.50 9.10
N HIS A 4 -1.34 -9.25 10.19
CA HIS A 4 -0.99 -8.68 11.49
C HIS A 4 0.51 -8.48 11.59
N LEU A 5 0.94 -7.28 11.98
CA LEU A 5 2.32 -6.92 12.27
C LEU A 5 2.44 -6.44 13.72
N HIS A 6 3.56 -6.73 14.37
CA HIS A 6 3.83 -6.11 15.67
C HIS A 6 4.07 -4.59 15.50
N PRO A 7 3.39 -3.71 16.27
CA PRO A 7 3.35 -2.28 15.99
C PRO A 7 4.68 -1.55 16.22
N LYS A 8 5.57 -2.08 17.08
CA LYS A 8 6.87 -1.47 17.39
C LYS A 8 8.08 -2.24 16.82
N ASN A 9 7.87 -3.50 16.44
CA ASN A 9 8.95 -4.41 16.01
C ASN A 9 8.40 -5.40 14.98
N PRO A 10 7.96 -4.89 13.82
CA PRO A 10 7.30 -5.70 12.80
C PRO A 10 8.20 -6.83 12.29
N GLU A 11 7.60 -7.98 12.01
CA GLU A 11 8.33 -9.17 11.63
C GLU A 11 8.90 -9.03 10.22
N ALA A 12 10.23 -9.06 10.09
CA ALA A 12 10.94 -8.82 8.82
C ALA A 12 10.49 -9.74 7.67
N ARG A 13 10.11 -10.99 7.96
CA ARG A 13 9.58 -11.91 6.94
C ARG A 13 8.27 -11.40 6.32
N LYS A 14 7.36 -10.89 7.15
CA LYS A 14 6.07 -10.34 6.69
C LYS A 14 6.28 -9.04 5.91
N LEU A 15 7.21 -8.19 6.37
CA LEU A 15 7.56 -6.97 5.64
C LEU A 15 8.15 -7.26 4.26
N ARG A 16 9.02 -8.27 4.14
CA ARG A 16 9.55 -8.72 2.84
C ARG A 16 8.43 -9.18 1.91
N GLU A 17 7.53 -10.02 2.40
CA GLU A 17 6.36 -10.49 1.63
C GLU A 17 5.48 -9.32 1.17
N ILE A 18 5.21 -8.34 2.04
CA ILE A 18 4.46 -7.12 1.68
C ILE A 18 5.20 -6.33 0.61
N SER A 19 6.52 -6.12 0.76
CA SER A 19 7.35 -5.42 -0.22
C SER A 19 7.30 -6.08 -1.59
N ASP A 20 7.44 -7.40 -1.68
CA ASP A 20 7.42 -8.12 -2.95
C ASP A 20 6.02 -8.06 -3.60
N ASN A 21 4.97 -8.12 -2.78
CA ASN A 21 3.60 -7.92 -3.22
C ASN A 21 3.36 -6.49 -3.76
N LEU A 22 3.87 -5.46 -3.08
CA LEU A 22 3.79 -4.07 -3.57
C LEU A 22 4.48 -3.93 -4.93
N LYS A 23 5.69 -4.48 -5.10
CA LYS A 23 6.44 -4.49 -6.37
C LYS A 23 5.69 -5.18 -7.51
N SER A 24 4.88 -6.19 -7.19
CA SER A 24 3.99 -6.84 -8.17
C SER A 24 2.74 -6.01 -8.53
N GLY A 25 2.60 -4.81 -7.96
CA GLY A 25 1.51 -3.88 -8.21
C GLY A 25 0.27 -4.07 -7.34
N LYS A 26 0.39 -4.79 -6.23
CA LYS A 26 -0.70 -4.89 -5.24
C LYS A 26 -0.80 -3.61 -4.42
N VAL A 27 -2.02 -3.30 -3.99
CA VAL A 27 -2.33 -2.18 -3.11
C VAL A 27 -2.57 -2.68 -1.69
N TYR A 28 -2.02 -1.98 -0.69
CA TYR A 28 -2.25 -2.25 0.72
C TYR A 28 -2.83 -1.02 1.42
N ILE A 29 -3.62 -1.26 2.47
CA ILE A 29 -3.92 -0.27 3.50
C ILE A 29 -2.88 -0.47 4.61
N PHE A 30 -2.04 0.52 4.87
CA PHE A 30 -0.91 0.42 5.79
C PHE A 30 -1.01 1.46 6.92
N PRO A 31 -0.77 1.08 8.19
CA PRO A 31 -0.83 2.03 9.30
C PRO A 31 0.34 3.01 9.26
N THR A 32 0.07 4.28 9.56
CA THR A 32 1.10 5.29 9.81
C THR A 32 0.91 5.90 11.20
N GLY A 33 1.76 6.86 11.58
CA GLY A 33 1.60 7.57 12.85
C GLY A 33 0.38 8.49 12.93
N THR A 34 -0.31 8.76 11.82
CA THR A 34 -1.47 9.68 11.78
C THR A 34 -2.74 8.98 11.31
N VAL A 35 -2.72 8.41 10.10
CA VAL A 35 -3.87 7.75 9.47
C VAL A 35 -3.43 6.49 8.74
N TYR A 36 -4.40 5.67 8.33
CA TYR A 36 -4.11 4.59 7.39
C TYR A 36 -3.90 5.14 5.98
N ALA A 37 -2.85 4.66 5.31
CA ALA A 37 -2.50 5.03 3.95
C ALA A 37 -2.81 3.91 2.97
N LEU A 38 -3.33 4.26 1.78
CA LEU A 38 -3.35 3.36 0.62
C LEU A 38 -1.98 3.46 -0.06
N ILE A 39 -1.27 2.33 -0.17
CA ILE A 39 0.09 2.29 -0.71
C ILE A 39 0.22 1.23 -1.82
N THR A 40 1.11 1.50 -2.77
CA THR A 40 1.51 0.62 -3.87
C THR A 40 2.95 0.95 -4.26
N ASP A 41 3.60 0.10 -5.03
CA ASP A 41 4.86 0.47 -5.67
C ASP A 41 4.64 1.63 -6.67
N TYR A 42 5.51 2.65 -6.62
CA TYR A 42 5.41 3.84 -7.46
C TYR A 42 5.60 3.56 -8.95
N LEU A 43 6.34 2.52 -9.30
CA LEU A 43 6.50 2.09 -10.70
C LEU A 43 5.28 1.29 -11.19
N SER A 44 4.39 0.87 -10.30
CA SER A 44 3.17 0.14 -10.65
C SER A 44 2.06 1.08 -11.12
N ARG A 45 1.95 1.24 -12.44
CA ARG A 45 0.83 1.97 -13.05
C ARG A 45 -0.53 1.37 -12.68
N THR A 46 -0.63 0.05 -12.62
CA THR A 46 -1.87 -0.66 -12.24
C THR A 46 -2.25 -0.42 -10.78
N GLY A 47 -1.27 -0.41 -9.87
CA GLY A 47 -1.47 -0.08 -8.47
C GLY A 47 -1.91 1.37 -8.26
N ILE A 48 -1.24 2.32 -8.93
CA ILE A 48 -1.62 3.75 -8.91
C ILE A 48 -3.06 3.94 -9.39
N ASP A 49 -3.42 3.35 -10.52
CA ASP A 49 -4.77 3.41 -11.08
C ASP A 49 -5.81 2.82 -10.12
N THR A 50 -5.44 1.77 -9.40
CA THR A 50 -6.29 1.17 -8.37
C THR A 50 -6.50 2.11 -7.19
N ILE A 51 -5.47 2.81 -6.72
CA ILE A 51 -5.60 3.80 -5.65
C ILE A 51 -6.53 4.95 -6.06
N TYR A 52 -6.42 5.50 -7.27
CA TYR A 52 -7.34 6.54 -7.76
C TYR A 52 -8.79 6.05 -7.77
N LYS A 53 -9.04 4.83 -8.24
CA LYS A 53 -10.38 4.21 -8.23
C LYS A 53 -10.92 4.05 -6.81
N LEU A 54 -10.10 3.52 -5.89
CA LEU A 54 -10.49 3.32 -4.49
C LEU A 54 -10.78 4.65 -3.77
N LYS A 55 -9.99 5.70 -4.02
CA LYS A 55 -10.22 7.04 -3.48
C LYS A 55 -11.32 7.82 -4.22
N SER A 56 -11.84 7.27 -5.33
CA SER A 56 -12.78 7.97 -6.24
C SER A 56 -12.27 9.37 -6.63
N LEU A 57 -10.98 9.47 -6.94
CA LEU A 57 -10.30 10.71 -7.31
C LEU A 57 -10.05 10.78 -8.82
N ASP A 58 -10.10 11.99 -9.38
CA ASP A 58 -9.61 12.25 -10.73
C ASP A 58 -8.08 12.11 -10.76
N LYS A 59 -7.55 11.44 -11.79
CA LYS A 59 -6.12 11.24 -12.02
C LYS A 59 -5.31 12.53 -12.19
N LYS A 60 -5.98 13.66 -12.44
CA LYS A 60 -5.36 14.99 -12.50
C LYS A 60 -5.05 15.56 -11.10
N LYS A 61 -5.64 15.00 -10.04
CA LYS A 61 -5.35 15.41 -8.67
C LYS A 61 -4.13 14.66 -8.14
N PRO A 62 -3.24 15.31 -7.38
CA PRO A 62 -2.14 14.61 -6.72
C PRO A 62 -2.67 13.58 -5.69
N LEU A 63 -1.93 12.48 -5.52
CA LEU A 63 -2.24 11.41 -4.55
C LEU A 63 -1.76 11.72 -3.14
#